data_AF-A0A2T2VU62-F1
#
_entry.id   AF-A0A2T2VU62-F1
#
_cell.length_a   1.000
_cell.length_b   1.000
_cell.length_c   1.000
_cell.angle_alpha   90.00
_cell.angle_beta   90.00
_cell.angle_gamma   90.00
#
_symmetry.space_group_name_H-M   'P 1'
#
loop_
_entity.id
_entity.type
_entity.pdbx_description
1 polymer ?
#
loop_
_entity_poly.entity_id
_entity_poly.type
_entity_poly.pdbx_seq_one_letter_code
_entity_poly.pdbx_strand_id
1 'polypeptide(L)'
;MSFIKRLGYYLGGFSAGLIFLAFFLNGKRTQCNYSPDARVLNNLSKKEWVYSPGVSQPFTLDSLTIQALIKKGDINFGLSEIEKDSCKIYLIETELELREYDLKIENCAKSATILSIRVSD
;
A
#
# COMPACT_ATOMS: atom_id res chain seq x y z
N MET A 1 -47.66 7.35 -6.07
CA MET A 1 -46.93 6.06 -6.22
C MET A 1 -46.69 5.48 -4.83
N SER A 2 -46.89 4.18 -4.60
CA SER A 2 -46.58 3.58 -3.29
C SER A 2 -45.07 3.50 -3.07
N PHE A 3 -44.63 3.56 -1.81
CA PHE A 3 -43.21 3.51 -1.44
C PHE A 3 -42.51 2.26 -1.99
N ILE A 4 -43.19 1.11 -1.95
CA ILE A 4 -42.67 -0.18 -2.44
C ILE A 4 -42.34 -0.10 -3.94
N LYS A 5 -43.21 0.52 -4.75
CA LYS A 5 -42.97 0.66 -6.18
C LYS A 5 -41.75 1.54 -6.45
N ARG A 6 -41.61 2.65 -5.72
CA ARG A 6 -40.46 3.55 -5.82
C ARG A 6 -39.16 2.83 -5.43
N LEU A 7 -39.17 2.07 -4.33
CA LEU A 7 -38.02 1.28 -3.89
C LEU A 7 -37.63 0.21 -4.91
N GLY A 8 -38.62 -0.48 -5.50
CA GLY A 8 -38.39 -1.46 -6.55
C GLY A 8 -37.70 -0.88 -7.79
N TYR A 9 -38.11 0.32 -8.24
CA TYR A 9 -37.45 0.98 -9.36
C TYR A 9 -35.99 1.37 -9.04
N TYR A 10 -35.71 1.87 -7.83
CA TYR A 10 -34.33 2.18 -7.43
C TYR A 10 -33.45 0.94 -7.32
N LEU A 11 -33.94 -0.13 -6.69
CA LEU A 11 -33.18 -1.37 -6.55
C LEU A 11 -32.98 -2.09 -7.88
N GLY A 12 -33.95 -2.02 -8.79
CA GLY A 12 -33.82 -2.57 -10.15
C GLY A 12 -32.77 -1.84 -10.98
N GLY A 13 -32.75 -0.50 -10.93
CA GLY A 13 -31.69 0.28 -11.58
C GLY A 13 -30.31 0.04 -10.94
N PHE A 14 -30.25 -0.02 -9.61
CA PHE A 14 -29.03 -0.29 -8.87
C PHE A 14 -28.45 -1.67 -9.18
N SER A 15 -29.28 -2.72 -9.21
CA SER A 15 -28.84 -4.08 -9.52
C SER A 15 -28.34 -4.21 -10.95
N ALA A 16 -29.04 -3.63 -11.93
CA ALA A 16 -28.56 -3.56 -13.31
C ALA A 16 -27.21 -2.81 -13.41
N GLY A 17 -27.06 -1.72 -12.66
CA GLY A 17 -25.80 -0.99 -12.56
C GLY A 17 -24.65 -1.83 -11.98
N LEU A 18 -24.91 -2.64 -10.96
CA LEU A 18 -23.91 -3.55 -10.39
C LEU A 18 -23.46 -4.64 -11.37
N ILE A 19 -24.38 -5.20 -12.15
CA ILE A 19 -24.03 -6.20 -13.19
C ILE A 19 -23.10 -5.57 -14.25
N PHE A 20 -23.44 -4.35 -14.69
CA PHE A 20 -22.63 -3.62 -15.65
C PHE A 20 -21.24 -3.29 -15.08
N LEU A 21 -21.19 -2.75 -13.86
CA LEU A 21 -19.94 -2.46 -13.16
C LEU A 21 -19.07 -3.72 -13.02
N ALA A 22 -19.67 -4.84 -12.60
CA ALA A 22 -18.95 -6.11 -12.46
C ALA A 22 -18.30 -6.53 -13.78
N PHE A 23 -18.99 -6.39 -14.92
CA PHE A 23 -18.40 -6.69 -16.23
C PHE A 23 -17.18 -5.81 -16.57
N PHE A 24 -17.23 -4.52 -16.25
CA PHE A 24 -16.12 -3.59 -16.51
C PHE A 24 -14.92 -3.79 -15.59
N LEU A 25 -15.17 -4.17 -14.33
CA LEU A 25 -14.12 -4.46 -13.35
C LEU A 25 -13.56 -5.88 -13.51
N ASN A 26 -14.32 -6.79 -14.11
CA ASN A 26 -13.86 -8.17 -14.35
C ASN A 26 -12.61 -8.17 -15.23
N GLY A 27 -11.57 -8.90 -14.80
CA GLY A 27 -10.29 -8.99 -15.49
C GLY A 27 -9.36 -7.78 -15.32
N LYS A 28 -9.80 -6.67 -14.72
CA LYS A 28 -8.92 -5.54 -14.39
C LYS A 28 -8.36 -5.73 -12.98
N ARG A 29 -7.03 -5.73 -12.82
CA ARG A 29 -6.36 -5.69 -11.50
C ARG A 29 -6.50 -4.30 -10.84
N THR A 30 -7.73 -3.83 -10.72
CA THR A 30 -8.07 -2.54 -10.12
C THR A 30 -7.86 -2.63 -8.62
N GLN A 31 -6.87 -1.89 -8.12
CA GLN A 31 -6.60 -1.79 -6.68
C GLN A 31 -7.26 -0.53 -6.14
N CYS A 32 -8.23 -0.70 -5.24
CA CYS A 32 -8.93 0.38 -4.56
C CYS A 32 -8.13 0.87 -3.34
N ASN A 33 -7.00 1.53 -3.58
CA ASN A 33 -6.08 2.02 -2.53
C ASN A 33 -6.58 3.36 -1.97
N TYR A 34 -7.66 3.33 -1.18
CA TYR A 34 -8.29 4.54 -0.63
C TYR A 34 -7.71 4.98 0.71
N SER A 35 -7.27 4.05 1.56
CA SER A 35 -6.67 4.38 2.86
C SER A 35 -5.30 5.07 2.70
N PRO A 36 -4.90 5.91 3.66
CA PRO A 36 -3.58 6.54 3.65
C PRO A 36 -2.43 5.54 3.47
N ASP A 37 -2.43 4.44 4.23
CA ASP A 37 -1.40 3.38 4.13
C ASP A 37 -1.36 2.78 2.73
N ALA A 38 -2.51 2.32 2.23
CA ALA A 38 -2.59 1.69 0.92
C ALA A 38 -2.10 2.62 -0.20
N ARG A 39 -2.31 3.93 -0.07
CA ARG A 39 -1.79 4.92 -1.03
C ARG A 39 -0.27 5.01 -0.99
N VAL A 40 0.33 5.04 0.20
CA VAL A 40 1.80 5.08 0.37
C VAL A 40 2.43 3.79 -0.12
N LEU A 41 1.92 2.64 0.30
CA LEU A 41 2.42 1.32 -0.09
C LEU A 41 2.32 1.10 -1.61
N ASN A 42 1.21 1.51 -2.24
CA ASN A 42 1.06 1.48 -3.69
C ASN A 42 1.93 2.50 -4.43
N ASN A 43 2.30 3.60 -3.78
CA ASN A 43 3.27 4.54 -4.34
C ASN A 43 4.69 3.96 -4.32
N LEU A 44 5.06 3.28 -3.23
CA LEU A 44 6.34 2.59 -3.07
C LEU A 44 6.48 1.40 -4.01
N SER A 45 5.41 0.62 -4.21
CA SER A 45 5.44 -0.58 -5.08
C SER A 45 5.71 -0.29 -6.56
N LYS A 46 5.56 0.97 -6.99
CA LYS A 46 5.80 1.41 -8.37
C LYS A 46 7.17 2.04 -8.59
N LYS A 47 7.99 2.14 -7.54
CA LYS A 47 9.29 2.82 -7.57
C LYS A 47 10.44 1.83 -7.65
N GLU A 48 11.58 2.35 -8.09
CA GLU A 48 12.83 1.60 -8.09
C GLU A 48 13.38 1.53 -6.66
N TRP A 49 13.78 0.33 -6.25
CA TRP A 49 14.28 0.06 -4.91
C TRP A 49 15.79 0.20 -4.85
N VAL A 50 16.27 1.03 -3.93
CA VAL A 50 17.70 1.29 -3.71
C VAL A 50 18.03 1.04 -2.25
N TYR A 51 19.20 0.48 -1.98
CA TYR A 51 19.72 0.32 -0.63
C TYR A 51 20.65 1.47 -0.29
N SER A 52 20.47 2.07 0.89
CA SER A 52 21.43 3.03 1.41
C SER A 52 22.77 2.30 1.69
N PRO A 53 23.93 2.94 1.44
CA PRO A 53 25.25 2.31 1.62
C PRO A 53 25.55 1.84 3.06
N GLY A 54 24.75 2.26 4.04
CA GLY A 54 24.85 1.81 5.44
C GLY A 54 24.01 0.57 5.81
N VAL A 55 23.19 0.04 4.89
CA VAL A 55 22.38 -1.17 5.15
C VAL A 55 23.29 -2.40 5.02
N SER A 56 23.40 -3.17 6.09
CA SER A 56 24.28 -4.32 6.17
C SER A 56 23.89 -5.42 5.17
N GLN A 57 24.90 -5.98 4.49
CA GLN A 57 24.75 -6.97 3.43
C GLN A 57 23.97 -8.28 3.77
N PRO A 58 23.84 -8.78 5.02
CA PRO A 58 23.03 -9.98 5.26
C PRO A 58 21.51 -9.76 5.04
N PHE A 59 21.04 -8.52 4.92
CA PHE A 59 19.63 -8.18 4.68
C PHE A 59 19.38 -7.57 3.30
N THR A 60 20.20 -7.89 2.28
CA THR A 60 19.82 -7.59 0.89
C THR A 60 18.65 -8.48 0.50
N LEU A 61 17.44 -8.00 0.78
CA LEU A 61 16.20 -8.66 0.41
C LEU A 61 16.06 -8.62 -1.11
N ASP A 62 15.63 -9.75 -1.68
CA ASP A 62 15.28 -9.77 -3.09
C ASP A 62 14.09 -8.83 -3.36
N SER A 63 13.98 -8.34 -4.58
CA SER A 63 12.89 -7.45 -5.03
C SER A 63 11.51 -8.07 -4.77
N LEU A 64 11.41 -9.40 -4.88
CA LEU A 64 10.19 -10.15 -4.56
C LEU A 64 9.85 -10.10 -3.07
N THR A 65 10.86 -10.23 -2.20
CA THR A 65 10.67 -10.19 -0.75
C THR A 65 10.29 -8.80 -0.28
N ILE A 66 10.90 -7.74 -0.83
CA ILE A 66 10.51 -6.36 -0.54
C ILE A 66 9.04 -6.12 -0.91
N GLN A 67 8.63 -6.56 -2.11
CA GLN A 67 7.23 -6.43 -2.53
C GLN A 67 6.27 -7.22 -1.63
N ALA A 68 6.69 -8.39 -1.15
CA ALA A 68 5.90 -9.19 -0.22
C ALA A 68 5.73 -8.49 1.15
N LEU A 69 6.80 -7.89 1.67
CA LEU A 69 6.79 -7.14 2.93
C LEU A 69 5.88 -5.92 2.84
N ILE A 70 6.03 -5.10 1.80
CA ILE A 70 5.22 -3.89 1.62
C ILE A 70 3.75 -4.21 1.40
N LYS A 71 3.43 -5.35 0.77
CA LYS A 71 2.05 -5.76 0.57
C LYS A 71 1.32 -6.08 1.89
N LYS A 72 2.06 -6.48 2.92
CA LYS A 72 1.52 -6.80 4.24
C LYS A 72 1.83 -5.75 5.32
N GLY A 73 2.69 -4.78 5.01
CA GLY A 73 3.11 -3.77 5.95
C GLY A 73 2.03 -2.71 6.21
N ASP A 74 2.14 -2.08 7.38
CA ASP A 74 1.35 -0.92 7.79
C ASP A 74 2.26 0.29 7.98
N ILE A 75 1.77 1.52 7.73
CA ILE A 75 2.59 2.72 7.88
C ILE A 75 2.34 3.35 9.24
N ASN A 76 3.37 3.43 10.06
CA ASN A 76 3.30 4.21 11.29
C ASN A 76 3.52 5.70 10.96
N PHE A 77 2.43 6.43 10.67
CA PHE A 77 2.49 7.86 10.38
C PHE A 77 3.00 8.70 11.56
N GLY A 78 2.84 8.24 12.80
CA GLY A 78 3.30 8.96 13.99
C GLY A 78 4.82 9.00 14.11
N LEU A 79 5.50 7.96 13.62
CA LEU A 79 6.97 7.86 13.60
C LEU A 79 7.60 8.21 12.24
N SER A 80 6.77 8.61 11.26
CA SER A 80 7.19 8.96 9.91
C SER A 80 7.47 10.46 9.76
N GLU A 81 8.51 10.82 9.01
CA GLU A 81 8.85 12.21 8.69
C GLU A 81 8.22 12.61 7.34
N ILE A 82 6.96 13.03 7.38
CA ILE A 82 6.17 13.37 6.18
C ILE A 82 6.22 14.85 5.77
N GLU A 83 6.79 15.71 6.62
CA GLU A 83 6.85 17.17 6.44
C GLU A 83 8.03 17.66 5.58
N LYS A 84 8.92 16.76 5.16
CA LYS A 84 10.01 17.10 4.23
C LYS A 84 9.44 17.42 2.84
N ASP A 85 9.83 18.57 2.30
CA ASP A 85 9.44 19.03 0.95
C ASP A 85 9.99 18.15 -0.18
N SER A 86 11.09 17.42 0.06
CA SER A 86 11.74 16.57 -0.93
C SER A 86 11.29 15.11 -0.82
N CYS A 87 12.01 14.32 -0.04
CA CYS A 87 11.76 12.89 0.15
C CYS A 87 11.20 12.66 1.56
N LYS A 88 10.05 12.00 1.60
CA LYS A 88 9.35 11.67 2.85
C LYS A 88 9.91 10.38 3.42
N ILE A 89 10.07 10.28 4.72
CA ILE A 89 10.55 9.06 5.36
C ILE A 89 9.36 8.38 6.03
N TYR A 90 9.07 7.15 5.61
CA TYR A 90 8.02 6.32 6.17
C TYR A 90 8.61 5.19 7.01
N LEU A 91 8.01 4.95 8.17
CA LEU A 91 8.23 3.74 8.94
C LEU A 91 7.15 2.72 8.57
N ILE A 92 7.57 1.57 8.07
CA ILE A 92 6.69 0.45 7.72
C ILE A 92 6.89 -0.66 8.73
N GLU A 93 5.82 -1.02 9.42
CA GLU A 93 5.76 -2.14 10.35
C GLU A 93 5.23 -3.35 9.58
N THR A 94 5.94 -4.47 9.60
CA THR A 94 5.54 -5.67 8.86
C THR A 94 5.90 -6.93 9.62
N GLU A 95 5.06 -7.95 9.50
CA GLU A 95 5.32 -9.26 10.09
C GLU A 95 5.81 -10.25 9.02
N LEU A 96 6.94 -10.91 9.30
CA LEU A 96 7.47 -12.00 8.48
C LEU A 96 7.95 -13.14 9.39
N GLU A 97 7.48 -14.36 9.14
CA GLU A 97 7.89 -15.57 9.89
C GLU A 97 7.78 -15.42 11.44
N LEU A 98 6.69 -14.83 11.92
CA LEU A 98 6.40 -14.60 13.36
C LEU A 98 7.34 -13.58 14.03
N ARG A 99 8.03 -12.74 13.25
CA ARG A 99 8.82 -11.61 13.74
C ARG A 99 8.31 -10.31 13.12
N GLU A 100 8.24 -9.28 13.94
CA GLU A 100 7.92 -7.93 13.50
C GLU A 100 9.19 -7.23 13.02
N TYR A 101 9.06 -6.46 11.94
CA TYR A 101 10.14 -5.70 11.34
C TYR A 101 9.71 -4.27 11.13
N ASP A 102 10.60 -3.37 11.51
CA ASP A 102 10.53 -1.94 11.28
C ASP A 102 11.43 -1.55 10.10
N LEU A 103 10.81 -1.12 9.01
CA LEU A 103 11.50 -0.66 7.80
C LEU A 103 11.41 0.85 7.71
N LYS A 104 12.56 1.55 7.74
CA LYS A 104 12.61 2.97 7.39
C LYS A 104 12.90 3.13 5.92
N ILE A 105 11.98 3.77 5.21
CA ILE A 105 12.05 3.94 3.75
C ILE A 105 11.94 5.42 3.42
N GLU A 106 12.93 5.92 2.70
CA GLU A 106 12.88 7.23 2.08
C GLU A 106 12.16 7.14 0.73
N ASN A 107 11.06 7.86 0.60
CA ASN A 107 10.18 7.87 -0.54
C ASN A 107 10.37 9.16 -1.36
N CYS A 108 11.21 9.07 -2.40
CA CYS A 108 11.48 10.16 -3.35
C CYS A 108 10.62 10.02 -4.61
N ALA A 109 10.58 11.02 -5.50
CA ALA A 109 9.71 10.99 -6.69
C ALA A 109 9.90 9.76 -7.61
N LYS A 110 11.15 9.29 -7.78
CA LYS A 110 11.50 8.17 -8.69
C LYS A 110 11.92 6.89 -7.98
N SER A 111 12.54 7.00 -6.81
CA SER A 111 13.13 5.88 -6.07
C SER A 111 12.56 5.77 -4.66
N ALA A 112 12.60 4.55 -4.14
CA ALA A 112 12.36 4.22 -2.74
C ALA A 112 13.67 3.66 -2.15
N THR A 113 14.26 4.39 -1.20
CA THR A 113 15.54 4.01 -0.60
C THR A 113 15.31 3.38 0.76
N ILE A 114 15.79 2.16 0.97
CA ILE A 114 15.77 1.52 2.28
C ILE A 114 16.90 2.11 3.12
N LEU A 115 16.55 2.79 4.20
CA LEU A 115 17.48 3.44 5.12
C LEU A 115 17.93 2.51 6.24
N SER A 116 16.98 1.76 6.83
CA SER A 116 17.28 0.82 7.91
C SER A 116 16.21 -0.27 8.01
N ILE A 117 16.64 -1.46 8.42
CA ILE A 117 15.79 -2.60 8.76
C ILE A 117 16.08 -2.95 10.21
N ARG A 118 15.06 -2.98 11.06
CA ARG A 118 15.17 -3.38 12.47
C ARG A 118 14.17 -4.50 12.75
N VAL A 119 14.54 -5.41 13.64
CA VAL A 119 13.59 -6.38 14.22
C VAL A 119 12.93 -5.68 15.39
N SER A 120 11.61 -5.69 15.44
CA SER A 120 10.83 -5.19 16.56
C SER A 120 10.63 -6.36 17.53
N ASP A 121 11.12 -6.19 18.76
CA ASP A 121 11.06 -7.19 19.84
C ASP A 121 9.73 -7.14 20.59
#